data_AF-A0A7J6QHE9-F1
#
_entry.id   AF-A0A7J6QHE9-F1
#
_cell.length_a   1.000
_cell.length_b   1.000
_cell.length_c   1.000
_cell.angle_alpha   90.00
_cell.angle_beta   90.00
_cell.angle_gamma   90.00
#
_symmetry.space_group_name_H-M   'P 1'
#
loop_
_entity.id
_entity.type
_entity.pdbx_description
1 polymer ?
#
loop_
_entity_poly.entity_id
_entity_poly.type
_entity_poly.pdbx_seq_one_letter_code
_entity_poly.pdbx_strand_id
1 'polypeptide(L)'
;MTDPAVENWLSIDFNRNTRKEAANFTDEEIKAHLDPKNRIEFGTAGLRGVMGAGYDRMNCLTVLQASQGLCVYLQDKYGKEGTAERGVVLGSDGRYNSRRFAHVAAAV
;
A
#
# COMPACT_ATOMS: atom_id res chain seq x y z
N MET A 1 -22.40 -2.85 15.96
CA MET A 1 -22.19 -3.22 14.55
C MET A 1 -20.88 -2.55 14.15
N THR A 2 -19.93 -3.28 13.58
CA THR A 2 -18.64 -2.71 13.18
C THR A 2 -18.87 -1.75 12.01
N ASP A 3 -18.15 -0.62 11.96
CA ASP A 3 -18.28 0.35 10.87
C ASP A 3 -17.93 -0.32 9.52
N PRO A 4 -18.74 -0.15 8.45
CA PRO A 4 -18.47 -0.76 7.15
C PRO A 4 -17.10 -0.42 6.55
N ALA A 5 -16.56 0.77 6.82
CA ALA A 5 -15.23 1.16 6.36
C ALA A 5 -14.13 0.35 7.05
N VAL A 6 -14.30 0.06 8.35
CA VAL A 6 -13.41 -0.83 9.10
C VAL A 6 -13.51 -2.24 8.55
N GLU A 7 -14.71 -2.77 8.34
CA GLU A 7 -14.90 -4.11 7.76
C GLU A 7 -14.24 -4.24 6.39
N ASN A 8 -14.44 -3.25 5.52
CA ASN A 8 -13.82 -3.20 4.21
C ASN A 8 -12.29 -3.15 4.30
N TRP A 9 -11.72 -2.28 5.14
CA TRP A 9 -10.27 -2.21 5.36
C TRP A 9 -9.72 -3.56 5.84
N LEU A 10 -10.38 -4.17 6.82
CA LEU A 10 -10.01 -5.48 7.36
C LEU A 10 -10.21 -6.63 6.36
N SER A 11 -10.90 -6.44 5.24
CA SER A 11 -10.99 -7.47 4.20
C SER A 11 -9.77 -7.46 3.26
N ILE A 12 -9.09 -6.32 3.13
CA ILE A 12 -8.00 -6.12 2.15
C ILE A 12 -6.61 -5.98 2.78
N ASP A 13 -6.52 -5.49 4.02
CA ASP A 13 -5.25 -5.39 4.73
C ASP A 13 -4.94 -6.68 5.50
N PHE A 14 -3.85 -7.36 5.16
CA PHE A 14 -3.41 -8.59 5.83
C PHE A 14 -2.35 -8.35 6.91
N ASN A 15 -1.86 -7.12 7.07
CA ASN A 15 -0.86 -6.81 8.08
C ASN A 15 -1.50 -6.69 9.47
N ARG A 16 -1.14 -7.62 10.36
CA ARG A 16 -1.71 -7.71 11.72
C ARG A 16 -1.67 -6.40 12.51
N ASN A 17 -0.62 -5.59 12.34
CA ASN A 17 -0.47 -4.35 13.10
C ASN A 17 -1.47 -3.28 12.64
N THR A 18 -1.55 -3.05 11.33
CA THR A 18 -2.46 -2.04 10.75
C THR A 18 -3.92 -2.49 10.78
N ARG A 19 -4.19 -3.80 10.74
CA ARG A 19 -5.52 -4.34 11.07
C ARG A 19 -5.92 -4.03 12.50
N LYS A 20 -5.02 -4.27 13.46
CA LYS A 20 -5.28 -3.99 14.88
C LYS A 20 -5.48 -2.50 15.12
N GLU A 21 -4.68 -1.65 14.48
CA GLU A 21 -4.83 -0.20 14.52
C GLU A 21 -6.21 0.24 13.99
N ALA A 22 -6.57 -0.15 12.76
CA ALA A 22 -7.87 0.20 12.17
C ALA A 22 -9.07 -0.30 12.96
N ALA A 23 -8.97 -1.49 13.58
CA ALA A 23 -10.04 -2.05 14.41
C ALA A 23 -10.28 -1.28 15.71
N ASN A 24 -9.35 -0.41 16.12
CA ASN A 24 -9.46 0.41 17.34
C ASN A 24 -9.61 1.91 17.04
N PHE A 25 -9.83 2.30 15.78
CA PHE A 25 -10.03 3.70 15.42
C PHE A 25 -11.31 4.27 16.03
N THR A 26 -11.28 5.56 16.39
CA THR A 26 -12.50 6.33 16.70
C THR A 26 -13.30 6.63 15.43
N ASP A 27 -14.55 7.08 15.60
CA ASP A 27 -15.40 7.47 14.46
C ASP A 27 -14.76 8.58 13.61
N GLU A 28 -13.99 9.49 14.23
CA GLU A 28 -13.23 10.54 13.54
C GLU A 28 -12.05 9.96 12.76
N GLU A 29 -11.30 9.02 13.34
CA GLU A 29 -10.17 8.36 12.69
C GLU A 29 -10.62 7.48 11.52
N ILE A 30 -11.76 6.79 11.66
CA ILE A 30 -12.38 6.03 10.56
C ILE A 30 -12.66 6.95 9.38
N LYS A 31 -13.33 8.09 9.61
CA LYS A 31 -13.65 9.07 8.54
C LYS A 31 -12.40 9.68 7.92
N ALA A 32 -11.36 9.92 8.71
CA ALA A 32 -10.13 10.53 8.22
C ALA A 32 -9.29 9.55 7.38
N HIS A 33 -9.08 8.34 7.88
CA HIS A 33 -8.06 7.42 7.38
C HIS A 33 -8.61 6.27 6.52
N LEU A 34 -9.88 5.88 6.72
CA LEU A 34 -10.48 4.74 6.01
C LEU A 34 -11.38 5.16 4.84
N ASP A 35 -11.39 6.44 4.42
CA ASP A 35 -12.00 6.85 3.15
C ASP A 35 -11.04 6.55 1.98
N PRO A 36 -11.40 5.66 1.03
CA PRO A 36 -10.57 5.36 -0.14
C PRO A 36 -10.29 6.56 -1.06
N LYS A 37 -11.02 7.66 -0.93
CA LYS A 37 -10.77 8.90 -1.67
C LYS A 37 -9.54 9.65 -1.17
N ASN A 38 -9.13 9.43 0.07
CA ASN A 38 -8.01 10.12 0.71
C ASN A 38 -6.66 9.42 0.47
N ARG A 39 -6.55 8.62 -0.60
CA ARG A 39 -5.31 7.89 -0.88
C ARG A 39 -4.13 8.84 -1.03
N ILE A 40 -2.97 8.44 -0.50
CA ILE A 40 -1.74 9.17 -0.77
C ILE A 40 -1.46 9.27 -2.27
N GLU A 41 -1.05 10.44 -2.70
CA GLU A 41 -0.79 10.73 -4.10
C GLU A 41 0.68 10.49 -4.46
N PHE A 42 0.91 10.07 -5.70
CA PHE A 42 2.25 9.89 -6.24
C PHE A 42 2.83 11.24 -6.64
N GLY A 43 3.69 11.81 -5.78
CA GLY A 43 4.37 13.07 -6.04
C GLY A 43 5.69 12.91 -6.82
N THR A 44 6.45 14.00 -6.92
CA THR A 44 7.78 14.02 -7.57
C THR A 44 8.78 13.06 -6.92
N ALA A 45 8.64 12.81 -5.62
CA ALA A 45 9.46 11.88 -4.83
C ALA A 45 8.74 10.55 -4.55
N GLY A 46 7.72 10.21 -5.34
CA GLY A 46 6.90 9.01 -5.15
C GLY A 46 5.87 9.14 -4.03
N LEU A 47 5.41 7.99 -3.54
CA LEU A 47 4.44 7.89 -2.46
C LEU A 47 5.08 8.17 -1.10
N ARG A 48 4.53 9.12 -0.36
CA ARG A 48 5.01 9.51 0.98
C ARG A 48 3.82 9.78 1.90
N GLY A 49 3.96 9.39 3.15
CA GLY A 49 2.92 9.56 4.17
C GLY A 49 3.39 9.05 5.52
N VAL A 50 2.63 9.36 6.57
CA VAL A 50 2.83 8.79 7.90
C VAL A 50 2.54 7.29 7.83
N MET A 51 3.32 6.47 8.53
CA MET A 51 3.07 5.03 8.59
C MET A 51 1.90 4.74 9.54
N GLY A 52 0.98 3.89 9.09
CA GLY A 52 -0.20 3.53 9.88
C GLY A 52 -1.28 2.88 9.02
N ALA A 53 -2.39 2.51 9.64
CA ALA A 53 -3.56 2.01 8.96
C ALA A 53 -4.31 3.12 8.23
N GLY A 54 -4.91 2.79 7.09
CA GLY A 54 -5.67 3.73 6.27
C GLY A 54 -5.08 3.99 4.90
N TYR A 55 -5.90 4.60 4.05
CA TYR A 55 -5.60 4.89 2.65
C TYR A 55 -4.68 6.11 2.49
N ASP A 56 -4.72 7.05 3.44
CA ASP A 56 -3.88 8.24 3.51
C ASP A 56 -2.52 8.00 4.19
N ARG A 57 -2.19 6.73 4.47
CA ARG A 57 -0.97 6.31 5.18
C ARG A 57 -0.06 5.43 4.32
N MET A 58 1.23 5.43 4.66
CA MET A 58 2.19 4.45 4.14
C MET A 58 2.08 3.13 4.91
N ASN A 59 1.70 2.06 4.22
CA ASN A 59 1.65 0.72 4.79
C ASN A 59 1.87 -0.34 3.71
N CYS A 60 1.88 -1.62 4.12
CA CYS A 60 2.12 -2.72 3.19
C CYS A 60 1.04 -2.83 2.11
N LEU A 61 -0.22 -2.53 2.44
CA LEU A 61 -1.30 -2.56 1.45
C LEU A 61 -1.10 -1.50 0.36
N THR A 62 -0.72 -0.28 0.75
CA THR A 62 -0.39 0.79 -0.19
C THR A 62 0.76 0.41 -1.12
N VAL A 63 1.84 -0.17 -0.57
CA VAL A 63 2.98 -0.64 -1.37
C VAL A 63 2.57 -1.77 -2.32
N LEU A 64 1.81 -2.76 -1.83
CA LEU A 64 1.31 -3.87 -2.63
C LEU A 64 0.48 -3.38 -3.83
N GLN A 65 -0.47 -2.48 -3.58
CA GLN A 65 -1.36 -1.94 -4.60
C GLN A 65 -0.59 -1.10 -5.63
N ALA A 66 0.36 -0.28 -5.19
CA ALA A 66 1.20 0.51 -6.08
C ALA A 66 2.11 -0.39 -6.94
N SER A 67 2.72 -1.42 -6.36
CA SER A 67 3.52 -2.42 -7.07
C SER A 67 2.67 -3.16 -8.10
N GLN A 68 1.47 -3.63 -7.74
CA GLN A 68 0.58 -4.31 -8.67
C GLN A 68 0.17 -3.41 -9.85
N GLY A 69 -0.14 -2.14 -9.57
CA GLY A 69 -0.44 -1.16 -10.61
C GLY A 69 0.73 -0.92 -11.55
N LEU A 70 1.95 -0.84 -11.02
CA LEU A 70 3.17 -0.72 -11.82
C LEU A 70 3.41 -1.96 -12.70
N CYS A 71 3.22 -3.17 -12.15
CA CYS A 71 3.34 -4.41 -12.91
C CYS A 71 2.37 -4.45 -14.10
N VAL A 72 1.10 -4.08 -13.88
CA VAL A 72 0.10 -3.99 -14.96
C VAL A 72 0.51 -2.97 -16.02
N TYR A 73 0.94 -1.77 -15.61
CA TYR A 73 1.40 -0.73 -16.52
C TYR A 73 2.60 -1.17 -17.37
N LEU A 74 3.60 -1.81 -16.77
CA LEU A 74 4.78 -2.29 -17.49
C LEU A 74 4.43 -3.37 -18.51
N GLN A 75 3.57 -4.33 -18.12
CA GLN A 75 3.10 -5.39 -19.01
C GLN A 75 2.27 -4.87 -20.17
N ASP A 76 1.44 -3.85 -19.95
CA ASP A 76 0.67 -3.18 -21.00
C ASP A 76 1.60 -2.45 -21.98
N LYS A 77 2.62 -1.75 -21.45
CA LYS A 77 3.54 -0.94 -22.25
C LYS A 77 4.57 -1.75 -23.05
N TYR A 78 5.07 -2.85 -22.49
CA TYR A 78 6.20 -3.60 -23.05
C TYR A 78 5.89 -5.07 -23.37
N GLY A 79 4.65 -5.51 -23.13
CA GLY A 79 4.26 -6.92 -23.21
C GLY A 79 4.74 -7.73 -22.00
N LYS A 80 4.07 -8.86 -21.75
CA LYS A 80 4.39 -9.74 -20.61
C LYS A 80 5.80 -10.34 -20.70
N GLU A 81 6.16 -10.90 -21.86
CA GLU A 81 7.47 -11.51 -22.09
C GLU A 81 8.60 -10.47 -21.99
N GLY A 82 8.45 -9.34 -22.69
CA GLY A 82 9.44 -8.26 -22.67
C GLY A 82 9.63 -7.61 -21.29
N THR A 83 8.58 -7.58 -20.46
CA THR A 83 8.69 -7.14 -19.06
C THR A 83 9.45 -8.16 -18.22
N ALA A 84 9.15 -9.46 -18.38
CA ALA A 84 9.80 -10.53 -17.63
C ALA A 84 11.30 -10.64 -17.94
N GLU A 85 11.70 -10.50 -19.20
CA GLU A 85 13.12 -10.53 -19.61
C GLU A 85 13.94 -9.36 -19.03
N ARG A 86 13.34 -8.17 -18.91
CA ARG A 86 14.02 -6.98 -18.36
C ARG A 86 14.11 -7.01 -16.84
N GLY A 87 13.08 -7.54 -16.19
CA GLY A 87 12.97 -7.56 -14.73
C GLY A 87 12.84 -6.17 -14.09
N VAL A 88 12.86 -6.14 -12.77
CA VAL A 88 12.79 -4.92 -11.94
C VAL A 88 13.87 -4.98 -10.87
N VAL A 89 14.58 -3.87 -10.67
CA VAL A 89 15.54 -3.72 -9.57
C VAL A 89 14.85 -3.02 -8.40
N LEU A 90 14.89 -3.64 -7.23
CA LEU A 90 14.33 -3.07 -5.99
C LEU A 90 15.46 -2.57 -5.09
N GLY A 91 15.42 -1.28 -4.77
CA GLY A 91 16.33 -0.63 -3.82
C GLY A 91 15.62 -0.29 -2.51
N SER A 92 16.31 -0.43 -1.38
CA SER A 92 15.85 0.03 -0.07
C SER A 92 16.98 0.70 0.68
N ASP A 93 16.64 1.64 1.56
CA ASP A 93 17.58 2.34 2.43
C ASP A 93 17.47 1.86 3.90
N GLY A 94 18.18 2.53 4.80
CA GLY A 94 18.20 2.20 6.23
C GLY A 94 16.99 2.69 7.04
N ARG A 95 15.94 3.25 6.41
CA ARG A 95 14.78 3.75 7.16
C ARG A 95 13.95 2.61 7.75
N TYR A 96 13.28 2.89 8.86
CA TYR A 96 12.34 1.96 9.48
C TYR A 96 11.30 1.49 8.44
N ASN A 97 11.02 0.19 8.42
CA ASN A 97 10.17 -0.52 7.44
C ASN A 97 10.63 -0.53 5.98
N SER A 98 11.72 0.15 5.59
CA SER A 98 12.21 0.20 4.20
C SER A 98 12.44 -1.21 3.63
N ARG A 99 13.13 -2.08 4.39
CA ARG A 99 13.33 -3.50 4.04
C ARG A 99 12.02 -4.28 3.91
N ARG A 100 11.04 -4.02 4.78
CA ARG A 100 9.74 -4.69 4.74
C ARG A 100 8.96 -4.30 3.48
N PHE A 101 8.94 -3.01 3.15
CA PHE A 101 8.28 -2.53 1.93
C PHE A 101 8.95 -3.06 0.67
N ALA A 102 10.28 -3.17 0.64
CA ALA A 102 10.98 -3.82 -0.47
C ALA A 102 10.57 -5.29 -0.65
N HIS A 103 10.45 -6.07 0.44
CA HIS A 103 9.97 -7.44 0.35
C HIS A 103 8.50 -7.54 -0.10
N VAL A 104 7.65 -6.62 0.35
CA VAL A 104 6.25 -6.56 -0.13
C VAL A 104 6.21 -6.28 -1.63
N ALA A 105 6.99 -5.32 -2.11
CA ALA A 105 7.07 -5.01 -3.53
C ALA A 105 7.61 -6.19 -4.36
N ALA A 106 8.56 -6.97 -3.83
CA ALA A 106 9.12 -8.14 -4.48
C ALA A 106 8.16 -9.35 -4.55
N ALA A 107 7.15 -9.40 -3.68
CA ALA A 107 6.20 -10.51 -3.58
C ALA A 107 4.97 -10.36 -4.50
N VAL A 108 4.88 -9.25 -5.22
CA VAL A 108 3.84 -8.94 -6.22
C VAL A 108 4.28 -9.49 -7.58
#